data_AF-A0A661N7N2-F1
#
_entry.id   AF-A0A661N7N2-F1
#
_cell.length_a   1.000
_cell.length_b   1.000
_cell.length_c   1.000
_cell.angle_alpha   90.00
_cell.angle_beta   90.00
_cell.angle_gamma   90.00
#
_symmetry.space_group_name_H-M   'P 1'
#
loop_
_entity.id
_entity.type
_entity.pdbx_description
1 polymer ?
#
loop_
_entity_poly.entity_id
_entity_poly.type
_entity_poly.pdbx_seq_one_letter_code
_entity_poly.pdbx_strand_id
1 'polypeptide(L)'
;MSRFLVAALGALATTAGDLSMLYVVNAQRPEMGLEAAAPWLLPLSFYLGVLGVPFYAVGYAALASRLAPETPRASRVILVAGTIVGVLGAVLHGVIGVSNEAQLRAGAEFPGPIEDLLVYGEYIVPLAVAVMLAGAVAASTYVYVVARGKSSLPRWAAAVNPLSVMVVLVIASSGSTYLEAFLGPASPNLAHLVFFLFLARSAGPAKQTR
;
A
#
# COMPACT_ATOMS: atom_id res chain seq x y z
N MET A 1 7.71 -20.18 -5.94
CA MET A 1 6.64 -19.22 -5.61
C MET A 1 6.69 -18.05 -6.58
N SER A 2 5.55 -17.60 -7.14
CA SER A 2 5.54 -16.42 -8.02
C SER A 2 6.00 -15.18 -7.24
N ARG A 3 6.83 -14.32 -7.84
CA ARG A 3 7.25 -13.05 -7.24
C ARG A 3 6.06 -12.14 -6.90
N PHE A 4 4.96 -12.24 -7.68
CA PHE A 4 3.72 -11.54 -7.36
C PHE A 4 3.04 -12.09 -6.11
N LEU A 5 3.15 -13.40 -5.84
CA LEU A 5 2.60 -13.98 -4.61
C LEU A 5 3.43 -13.55 -3.39
N VAL A 6 4.76 -13.47 -3.52
CA VAL A 6 5.63 -12.89 -2.47
C VAL A 6 5.20 -11.45 -2.15
N ALA A 7 5.00 -10.62 -3.18
CA ALA A 7 4.57 -9.24 -3.00
C ALA A 7 3.16 -9.14 -2.40
N ALA A 8 2.24 -10.02 -2.79
CA ALA A 8 0.90 -10.08 -2.21
C ALA A 8 0.93 -10.47 -0.73
N LEU A 9 1.78 -11.42 -0.33
CA LEU A 9 1.97 -11.76 1.09
C LEU A 9 2.54 -10.59 1.89
N GLY A 10 3.49 -9.85 1.31
CA GLY A 10 3.99 -8.61 1.92
C GLY A 10 2.90 -7.54 2.07
N ALA A 11 2.03 -7.37 1.06
CA ALA A 11 0.89 -6.45 1.13
C ALA A 11 -0.18 -6.89 2.11
N LEU A 12 -0.40 -8.21 2.26
CA LEU A 12 -1.28 -8.76 3.29
C LEU A 12 -0.73 -8.48 4.69
N ALA A 13 0.57 -8.73 4.92
CA ALA A 13 1.23 -8.43 6.19
C ALA A 13 1.14 -6.94 6.51
N THR A 14 1.44 -6.07 5.54
CA THR A 14 1.36 -4.62 5.71
C THR A 14 -0.06 -4.16 6.01
N THR A 15 -1.06 -4.70 5.31
CA THR A 15 -2.48 -4.40 5.56
C THR A 15 -2.90 -4.83 6.97
N ALA A 16 -2.48 -6.01 7.42
CA ALA A 16 -2.75 -6.47 8.77
C ALA A 16 -2.05 -5.57 9.81
N GLY A 17 -0.83 -5.13 9.52
CA GLY A 17 -0.10 -4.13 10.31
C GLY A 17 -0.90 -2.84 10.43
N ASP A 18 -1.29 -2.22 9.32
CA ASP A 18 -2.08 -0.98 9.33
C ASP A 18 -3.38 -1.10 10.09
N LEU A 19 -4.19 -2.12 9.79
CA LEU A 19 -5.46 -2.29 10.49
C LEU A 19 -5.27 -2.48 12.00
N SER A 20 -4.21 -3.18 12.40
CA SER A 20 -3.87 -3.38 13.82
C SER A 20 -3.38 -2.08 14.47
N MET A 21 -2.56 -1.29 13.79
CA MET A 21 -2.08 0.00 14.27
C MET A 21 -3.22 1.02 14.38
N LEU A 22 -4.09 1.07 13.37
CA LEU A 22 -5.31 1.88 13.38
C LEU A 22 -6.26 1.44 14.48
N TYR A 23 -6.34 0.15 14.79
CA TYR A 23 -7.12 -0.32 15.94
C TYR A 23 -6.56 0.23 17.25
N VAL A 24 -5.24 0.17 17.47
CA VAL A 24 -4.60 0.73 18.67
C VAL A 24 -4.90 2.22 18.83
N VAL A 25 -4.73 3.00 17.76
CA VAL A 25 -4.97 4.45 17.77
C VAL A 25 -6.45 4.77 17.97
N ASN A 26 -7.34 4.10 17.23
CA ASN A 26 -8.79 4.34 17.35
C ASN A 26 -9.37 3.84 18.67
N ALA A 27 -8.71 2.91 19.38
CA ALA A 27 -9.10 2.53 20.74
C ALA A 27 -8.88 3.64 21.78
N GLN A 28 -8.09 4.67 21.46
CA GLN A 28 -7.95 5.85 22.32
C GLN A 28 -9.07 6.88 22.11
N ARG A 29 -9.94 6.67 21.11
CA ARG A 29 -11.00 7.59 20.72
C ARG A 29 -12.34 7.13 21.31
N PRO A 30 -12.90 7.84 22.32
CA PRO A 30 -14.10 7.37 23.03
C PRO A 30 -15.31 7.15 22.12
N GLU A 31 -15.45 7.95 21.07
CA GLU A 31 -16.53 7.86 20.09
C GLU A 31 -16.49 6.58 19.24
N MET A 32 -15.35 5.88 19.19
CA MET A 32 -15.19 4.63 18.45
C MET A 32 -15.68 3.42 19.26
N GLY A 33 -15.82 3.55 20.58
CA GLY A 33 -16.32 2.47 21.46
C GLY A 33 -15.52 1.17 21.39
N LEU A 34 -14.23 1.24 21.04
CA LEU A 34 -13.36 0.07 20.92
C LEU A 34 -12.76 -0.30 22.29
N GLU A 35 -12.51 -1.58 22.50
CA GLU A 35 -11.78 -2.05 23.66
C GLU A 35 -10.31 -1.63 23.62
N ALA A 36 -9.70 -1.50 24.80
CA ALA A 36 -8.29 -1.18 24.92
C ALA A 36 -7.44 -2.27 24.23
N ALA A 37 -6.57 -1.85 23.31
CA ALA A 37 -5.69 -2.76 22.59
C ALA A 37 -4.63 -3.38 23.52
N ALA A 38 -4.25 -4.62 23.22
CA ALA A 38 -3.16 -5.27 23.93
C ALA A 38 -1.83 -4.53 23.69
N PRO A 39 -0.95 -4.38 24.71
CA PRO A 39 0.30 -3.60 24.57
C PRO A 39 1.26 -4.09 23.48
N TRP A 40 1.18 -5.37 23.11
CA TRP A 40 2.03 -5.97 22.07
C TRP A 40 1.54 -5.69 20.64
N LEU A 41 0.32 -5.17 20.47
CA LEU A 41 -0.28 -5.01 19.14
C LEU A 41 0.38 -3.89 18.34
N LEU A 42 0.78 -2.80 19.00
CA LEU A 42 1.49 -1.71 18.34
C LEU A 42 2.89 -2.12 17.84
N PRO A 43 3.78 -2.74 18.65
CA PRO A 43 5.06 -3.19 18.13
C PRO A 43 4.90 -4.25 17.03
N LEU A 44 3.94 -5.18 17.14
CA LEU A 44 3.68 -6.15 16.08
C LEU A 44 3.26 -5.45 14.78
N SER A 45 2.30 -4.54 14.85
CA SER A 45 1.80 -3.81 13.68
C SER A 45 2.86 -2.96 13.00
N PHE A 46 3.72 -2.30 13.78
CA PHE A 46 4.91 -1.61 13.30
C PHE A 46 5.81 -2.54 12.46
N TYR A 47 6.19 -3.70 13.00
CA TYR A 47 7.07 -4.63 12.27
C TYR A 47 6.41 -5.22 11.03
N LEU A 48 5.12 -5.53 11.09
CA LEU A 48 4.36 -6.01 9.93
C LEU A 48 4.35 -4.97 8.79
N GLY A 49 4.16 -3.69 9.12
CA GLY A 49 4.24 -2.61 8.15
C GLY A 49 5.65 -2.42 7.58
N VAL A 50 6.63 -2.17 8.45
CA VAL A 50 8.02 -1.86 8.06
C VAL A 50 8.66 -2.99 7.26
N LEU A 51 8.42 -4.25 7.63
CA LEU A 51 9.00 -5.41 6.94
C LEU A 51 8.15 -5.87 5.74
N GLY A 52 6.85 -5.56 5.73
CA GLY A 52 5.93 -5.95 4.66
C GLY A 52 6.06 -5.08 3.40
N VAL A 53 6.18 -3.76 3.54
CA VAL A 53 6.19 -2.81 2.41
C VAL A 53 7.36 -3.02 1.44
N PRO A 54 8.60 -3.35 1.87
CA PRO A 54 9.71 -3.60 0.95
C PRO A 54 9.41 -4.70 -0.09
N PHE A 55 8.52 -5.65 0.19
CA PHE A 55 8.09 -6.66 -0.78
C PHE A 55 7.29 -6.07 -1.95
N TYR A 56 6.85 -4.82 -1.89
CA TYR A 56 6.20 -4.15 -3.03
C TYR A 56 7.20 -3.97 -4.15
N ALA A 57 8.47 -3.67 -3.82
CA ALA A 57 9.55 -3.57 -4.79
C ALA A 57 9.76 -4.91 -5.54
N VAL A 58 9.57 -6.05 -4.87
CA VAL A 58 9.62 -7.39 -5.50
C VAL A 58 8.48 -7.56 -6.52
N GLY A 59 7.27 -7.10 -6.18
CA GLY A 59 6.10 -7.11 -7.06
C GLY A 59 6.29 -6.22 -8.29
N TYR A 60 6.76 -5.00 -8.09
CA TYR A 60 7.06 -4.07 -9.19
C TYR A 60 8.25 -4.52 -10.04
N ALA A 61 9.27 -5.16 -9.47
CA ALA A 61 10.36 -5.75 -10.24
C ALA A 61 9.89 -6.93 -11.11
N ALA A 62 8.95 -7.73 -10.61
CA ALA A 62 8.31 -8.79 -11.38
C ALA A 62 7.44 -8.22 -12.52
N LEU A 63 6.69 -7.14 -12.26
CA LEU A 63 5.92 -6.44 -13.27
C LEU A 63 6.82 -5.83 -14.35
N ALA A 64 7.90 -5.14 -13.94
CA ALA A 64 8.89 -4.59 -14.84
C ALA A 64 9.50 -5.69 -15.73
N SER A 65 9.87 -6.84 -15.15
CA SER A 65 10.39 -7.99 -15.91
C SER A 65 9.38 -8.48 -16.95
N ARG A 66 8.08 -8.52 -16.61
CA ARG A 66 7.01 -8.94 -17.51
C ARG A 66 6.79 -7.97 -18.67
N LEU A 67 6.97 -6.67 -18.44
CA LEU A 67 6.75 -5.63 -19.45
C LEU A 67 8.00 -5.31 -20.30
N ALA A 68 9.18 -5.72 -19.83
CA ALA A 68 10.46 -5.41 -20.47
C ALA A 68 10.59 -5.80 -21.95
N PRO A 69 10.10 -6.99 -22.40
CA PRO A 69 10.24 -7.38 -23.81
C PRO A 69 9.54 -6.43 -24.78
N GLU A 70 8.38 -5.91 -24.41
CA GLU A 70 7.54 -5.03 -25.24
C GLU A 70 7.88 -3.54 -25.02
N THR A 71 8.25 -3.16 -23.80
CA THR A 71 8.37 -1.75 -23.39
C THR A 71 9.51 -1.51 -22.39
N PRO A 72 10.78 -1.63 -22.81
CA PRO A 72 11.93 -1.59 -21.89
C PRO A 72 12.09 -0.27 -21.13
N ARG A 73 11.70 0.87 -21.74
CA ARG A 73 11.72 2.18 -21.04
C ARG A 73 10.67 2.24 -19.92
N ALA A 74 9.43 1.85 -20.22
CA ALA A 74 8.34 1.85 -19.25
C ALA A 74 8.61 0.85 -18.11
N SER A 75 9.19 -0.31 -18.43
CA SER A 75 9.65 -1.30 -17.46
C SER A 75 10.64 -0.71 -16.44
N ARG A 76 11.64 0.08 -16.89
CA ARG A 76 12.58 0.76 -15.97
C ARG A 76 11.89 1.78 -15.09
N VAL A 77 10.95 2.57 -15.64
CA VAL A 77 10.18 3.54 -14.86
C VAL A 77 9.38 2.84 -13.76
N ILE A 78 8.69 1.74 -14.08
CA ILE A 78 7.95 0.93 -13.11
C ILE A 78 8.87 0.34 -12.04
N LEU A 79 10.05 -0.16 -12.43
CA LEU A 79 11.03 -0.69 -11.48
C LEU A 79 11.47 0.38 -10.49
N VAL A 80 11.95 1.53 -10.99
CA VAL A 80 12.45 2.62 -10.14
C VAL A 80 11.35 3.17 -9.24
N ALA A 81 10.20 3.50 -9.82
CA ALA A 81 9.07 4.05 -9.06
C ALA A 81 8.55 3.05 -8.01
N GLY A 82 8.43 1.77 -8.37
CA GLY A 82 8.00 0.72 -7.45
C GLY A 82 9.00 0.44 -6.33
N THR A 83 10.31 0.53 -6.60
CA THR A 83 11.35 0.46 -5.56
C THR A 83 11.26 1.64 -4.61
N ILE A 84 11.04 2.87 -5.13
CA ILE A 84 10.85 4.05 -4.29
C ILE A 84 9.62 3.88 -3.39
N VAL A 85 8.50 3.38 -3.92
CA VAL A 85 7.30 3.05 -3.11
C VAL A 85 7.65 2.06 -1.99
N GLY A 86 8.36 0.97 -2.31
CA GLY A 86 8.75 -0.03 -1.31
C GLY A 86 9.68 0.49 -0.23
N VAL A 87 10.65 1.34 -0.58
CA VAL A 87 11.62 1.90 0.39
C VAL A 87 10.98 3.01 1.22
N LEU A 88 10.45 4.03 0.57
CA LEU A 88 9.87 5.19 1.27
C LEU A 88 8.59 4.83 2.01
N GLY A 89 7.81 3.87 1.51
CA GLY A 89 6.66 3.35 2.23
C GLY A 89 7.06 2.64 3.53
N ALA A 90 8.14 1.85 3.54
CA ALA A 90 8.63 1.23 4.76
C ALA A 90 9.10 2.28 5.79
N VAL A 91 9.79 3.33 5.33
CA VAL A 91 10.16 4.47 6.18
C VAL A 91 8.90 5.17 6.72
N LEU A 92 7.86 5.35 5.90
CA LEU A 92 6.62 5.99 6.31
C LEU A 92 5.91 5.23 7.42
N HIS A 93 5.76 3.92 7.28
CA HIS A 93 5.22 3.07 8.34
C HIS A 93 6.08 3.14 9.61
N GLY A 94 7.40 3.19 9.45
CA GLY A 94 8.33 3.33 10.57
C GLY A 94 8.12 4.64 11.33
N VAL A 95 8.04 5.76 10.62
CA VAL A 95 7.75 7.07 11.20
C VAL A 95 6.40 7.03 11.91
N ILE A 96 5.32 6.64 11.22
CA ILE A 96 3.96 6.59 11.77
C ILE A 96 3.92 5.78 13.07
N GLY A 97 4.47 4.56 13.07
CA GLY A 97 4.43 3.71 14.27
C GLY A 97 5.25 4.26 15.44
N VAL A 98 6.39 4.91 15.19
CA VAL A 98 7.16 5.59 16.25
C VAL A 98 6.43 6.82 16.79
N SER A 99 5.80 7.63 15.92
CA SER A 99 4.98 8.76 16.37
C SER A 99 3.77 8.31 17.18
N ASN A 100 3.11 7.21 16.81
CA ASN A 100 1.99 6.65 17.58
C ASN A 100 2.43 6.17 18.96
N GLU A 101 3.56 5.47 19.05
CA GLU A 101 4.15 5.06 20.33
C GLU A 101 4.50 6.26 21.20
N ALA A 102 5.08 7.31 20.62
CA ALA A 102 5.43 8.54 21.35
C ALA A 102 4.18 9.25 21.89
N GLN A 103 3.10 9.34 21.11
CA GLN A 103 1.83 9.93 21.55
C GLN A 103 1.19 9.12 22.68
N LEU A 104 1.16 7.79 22.55
CA LEU A 104 0.62 6.91 23.60
C LEU A 104 1.37 7.09 24.92
N ARG A 105 2.71 7.13 24.87
CA ARG A 105 3.53 7.33 26.07
C ARG A 105 3.37 8.71 26.70
N ALA A 106 3.10 9.72 25.89
CA ALA A 106 2.83 11.07 26.37
C ALA A 106 1.42 11.23 26.97
N GLY A 107 0.53 10.23 26.78
CA GLY A 107 -0.88 10.37 27.13
C GLY A 107 -1.58 11.46 26.32
N ALA A 108 -1.10 11.73 25.10
CA ALA A 108 -1.68 12.73 24.22
C ALA A 108 -3.04 12.28 23.69
N GLU A 109 -3.91 13.22 23.38
CA GLU A 109 -5.16 12.94 22.67
C GLU A 109 -4.85 12.45 21.25
N PHE A 110 -5.60 11.46 20.78
CA PHE A 110 -5.53 10.96 19.41
C PHE A 110 -6.67 11.58 18.61
N PRO A 111 -6.39 12.61 17.79
CA PRO A 111 -7.42 13.19 16.95
C PRO A 111 -7.75 12.23 15.80
N GLY A 112 -8.69 12.59 14.93
CA GLY A 112 -9.03 11.77 13.77
C GLY A 112 -7.81 11.52 12.86
N PRO A 113 -7.84 10.49 11.99
CA PRO A 113 -6.68 10.09 11.19
C PRO A 113 -6.07 11.20 10.31
N ILE A 114 -6.88 12.16 9.88
CA ILE A 114 -6.42 13.31 9.08
C ILE A 114 -5.70 14.34 9.96
N GLU A 115 -6.21 14.58 11.17
CA GLU A 115 -5.67 15.53 12.12
C GLU A 115 -4.39 15.00 12.77
N ASP A 116 -4.31 13.69 13.00
CA ASP A 116 -3.11 13.01 13.50
C ASP A 116 -1.93 13.15 12.51
N LEU A 117 -2.26 13.14 11.22
CA LEU A 117 -1.33 13.42 10.13
C LEU A 117 -0.73 14.83 10.17
N LEU A 118 -1.38 15.78 10.87
CA LEU A 118 -0.90 17.15 11.02
C LEU A 118 0.00 17.33 12.25
N VAL A 119 -0.13 16.50 13.30
CA VAL A 119 0.71 16.57 14.52
C VAL A 119 2.17 16.32 14.19
N TYR A 120 2.46 15.34 13.33
CA TYR A 120 3.80 15.05 12.79
C TYR A 120 3.88 15.34 11.28
N GLY A 121 3.05 16.28 10.81
CA GLY A 121 2.86 16.51 9.38
C GLY A 121 4.12 16.96 8.65
N GLU A 122 5.05 17.63 9.32
CA GLU A 122 6.33 18.05 8.73
C GLU A 122 7.21 16.87 8.27
N TYR A 123 7.06 15.69 8.89
CA TYR A 123 7.78 14.47 8.50
C TYR A 123 6.90 13.52 7.67
N ILE A 124 5.64 13.36 8.06
CA ILE A 124 4.74 12.38 7.45
C ILE A 124 4.27 12.85 6.07
N VAL A 125 3.85 14.12 5.92
CA VAL A 125 3.24 14.61 4.68
C VAL A 125 4.22 14.58 3.50
N PRO A 126 5.47 15.10 3.60
CA PRO A 126 6.40 15.05 2.46
C PRO A 126 6.71 13.62 2.03
N LEU A 127 6.84 12.70 2.99
CA LEU A 127 7.13 11.30 2.73
C LEU A 127 5.92 10.60 2.06
N ALA A 128 4.72 10.84 2.57
CA ALA A 128 3.48 10.35 1.98
C ALA A 128 3.29 10.86 0.54
N VAL A 129 3.56 12.16 0.30
CA VAL A 129 3.53 12.74 -1.05
C VAL A 129 4.54 12.08 -1.96
N ALA A 130 5.79 11.87 -1.51
CA ALA A 130 6.80 11.19 -2.31
C ALA A 130 6.39 9.76 -2.68
N VAL A 131 5.83 9.00 -1.73
CA VAL A 131 5.30 7.64 -1.98
C VAL A 131 4.13 7.69 -2.96
N MET A 132 3.17 8.61 -2.79
CA MET A 132 2.01 8.76 -3.67
C MET A 132 2.42 9.14 -5.09
N LEU A 133 3.37 10.07 -5.26
CA LEU A 133 3.87 10.46 -6.58
C LEU A 133 4.57 9.30 -7.28
N ALA A 134 5.44 8.56 -6.57
CA ALA A 134 6.07 7.37 -7.12
C ALA A 134 5.04 6.30 -7.50
N GLY A 135 4.06 6.05 -6.64
CA GLY A 135 2.96 5.11 -6.90
C GLY A 135 2.11 5.52 -8.11
N ALA A 136 1.79 6.82 -8.24
CA ALA A 136 1.08 7.37 -9.38
C ALA A 136 1.88 7.20 -10.68
N VAL A 137 3.18 7.49 -10.67
CA VAL A 137 4.06 7.26 -11.84
C VAL A 137 4.06 5.79 -12.25
N ALA A 138 4.19 4.86 -11.29
CA ALA A 138 4.15 3.42 -11.57
C ALA A 138 2.79 2.99 -12.15
N ALA A 139 1.69 3.42 -11.53
CA ALA A 139 0.33 3.08 -11.93
C ALA A 139 -0.02 3.66 -13.31
N SER A 140 0.25 4.94 -13.56
CA SER A 140 0.01 5.58 -14.86
C SER A 140 0.85 4.95 -15.98
N THR A 141 2.11 4.59 -15.69
CA THR A 141 2.97 3.89 -16.65
C THR A 141 2.40 2.51 -16.98
N TYR A 142 1.95 1.75 -15.97
CA TYR A 142 1.27 0.48 -16.16
C TYR A 142 0.00 0.62 -17.02
N VAL A 143 -0.88 1.57 -16.68
CA VAL A 143 -2.11 1.86 -17.42
C VAL A 143 -1.79 2.17 -18.88
N TYR A 144 -0.82 3.06 -19.14
CA TYR A 144 -0.42 3.44 -20.49
C TYR A 144 0.03 2.23 -21.32
N VAL A 145 0.90 1.38 -20.76
CA VAL A 145 1.45 0.21 -21.45
C VAL A 145 0.35 -0.82 -21.76
N VAL A 146 -0.48 -1.16 -20.75
CA VAL A 146 -1.52 -2.19 -20.88
C VAL A 146 -2.67 -1.73 -21.76
N ALA A 147 -3.14 -0.48 -21.62
CA ALA A 147 -4.24 0.06 -22.43
C ALA A 147 -3.87 0.16 -23.92
N ARG A 148 -2.59 0.43 -24.23
CA ARG A 148 -2.07 0.45 -25.61
C ARG A 148 -1.84 -0.96 -26.18
N GLY A 149 -2.05 -2.02 -25.41
CA GLY A 149 -1.80 -3.40 -25.83
C GLY A 149 -0.31 -3.74 -25.98
N LYS A 150 0.58 -2.98 -25.33
CA LYS A 150 2.03 -3.21 -25.36
C LYS A 150 2.48 -4.15 -24.23
N SER A 151 1.67 -5.17 -23.95
CA SER A 151 1.91 -6.16 -22.90
C SER A 151 1.15 -7.44 -23.20
N SER A 152 1.53 -8.54 -22.53
CA SER A 152 0.80 -9.81 -22.57
C SER A 152 -0.53 -9.80 -21.80
N LEU A 153 -0.89 -8.71 -21.13
CA LEU A 153 -2.16 -8.57 -20.41
C LEU A 153 -3.27 -8.08 -21.36
N PRO A 154 -4.53 -8.51 -21.16
CA PRO A 154 -5.65 -7.95 -21.90
C PRO A 154 -5.84 -6.47 -21.55
N ARG A 155 -6.29 -5.65 -22.50
CA ARG A 155 -6.39 -4.17 -22.31
C ARG A 155 -7.21 -3.75 -21.09
N TRP A 156 -8.25 -4.50 -20.75
CA TRP A 156 -9.09 -4.21 -19.57
C TRP A 156 -8.31 -4.32 -18.25
N ALA A 157 -7.21 -5.08 -18.21
CA ALA A 157 -6.35 -5.20 -17.03
C ALA A 157 -5.73 -3.85 -16.62
N ALA A 158 -5.70 -2.86 -17.51
CA ALA A 158 -5.28 -1.50 -17.18
C ALA A 158 -6.13 -0.89 -16.05
N ALA A 159 -7.42 -1.24 -15.95
CA ALA A 159 -8.30 -0.75 -14.88
C ALA A 159 -7.96 -1.34 -13.50
N VAL A 160 -7.26 -2.48 -13.44
CA VAL A 160 -6.82 -3.10 -12.20
C VAL A 160 -5.39 -2.65 -11.91
N ASN A 161 -5.27 -1.53 -11.21
CA ASN A 161 -4.00 -0.96 -10.76
C ASN A 161 -4.17 -0.37 -9.34
N PRO A 162 -3.08 -0.17 -8.58
CA PRO A 162 -3.20 0.29 -7.19
C PRO A 162 -3.93 1.63 -7.05
N LEU A 163 -3.74 2.57 -7.98
CA LEU A 163 -4.40 3.88 -7.89
C LEU A 163 -5.92 3.75 -8.07
N SER A 164 -6.37 2.99 -9.08
CA SER A 164 -7.80 2.77 -9.31
C SER A 164 -8.47 2.01 -8.16
N VAL A 165 -7.81 0.98 -7.61
CA VAL A 165 -8.35 0.25 -6.45
C VAL A 165 -8.40 1.15 -5.21
N MET A 166 -7.35 1.93 -4.95
CA MET A 166 -7.30 2.86 -3.83
C MET A 166 -8.43 3.89 -3.90
N VAL A 167 -8.69 4.49 -5.07
CA VAL A 167 -9.81 5.45 -5.24
C VAL A 167 -11.15 4.80 -4.90
N VAL A 168 -11.40 3.57 -5.36
CA VAL A 168 -12.63 2.85 -5.03
C VAL A 168 -12.76 2.62 -3.52
N LEU A 169 -11.68 2.22 -2.84
CA LEU A 169 -11.67 1.99 -1.40
C LEU A 169 -11.87 3.28 -0.59
N VAL A 170 -11.28 4.40 -1.02
CA VAL A 170 -11.45 5.71 -0.38
C VAL A 170 -12.89 6.22 -0.56
N ILE A 171 -13.49 6.05 -1.73
CA ILE A 171 -14.91 6.39 -1.93
C ILE A 171 -15.78 5.50 -1.05
N ALA A 172 -15.48 4.20 -0.98
CA ALA A 172 -16.19 3.27 -0.12
C ALA A 172 -16.00 3.59 1.37
N SER A 173 -14.91 4.26 1.77
CA SER A 173 -14.65 4.55 3.17
C SER A 173 -15.59 5.61 3.74
N SER A 174 -16.18 6.50 2.93
CA SER A 174 -17.07 7.58 3.41
C SER A 174 -18.45 7.09 3.89
N GLY A 175 -18.68 5.79 3.98
CA GLY A 175 -19.96 5.21 4.37
C GLY A 175 -20.23 5.22 5.87
N SER A 176 -19.19 5.33 6.72
CA SER A 176 -19.32 5.41 8.17
C SER A 176 -18.01 5.84 8.84
N THR A 177 -18.07 6.31 10.09
CA THR A 177 -16.88 6.65 10.89
C THR A 177 -15.88 5.50 11.01
N TYR A 178 -16.37 4.25 11.12
CA TYR A 178 -15.49 3.07 11.14
C TYR A 178 -14.79 2.85 9.80
N LEU A 179 -15.51 3.00 8.69
CA LEU A 179 -14.89 2.83 7.39
C LEU A 179 -13.86 3.95 7.12
N GLU A 180 -14.15 5.19 7.50
CA GLU A 180 -13.19 6.30 7.42
C GLU A 180 -11.96 6.07 8.31
N ALA A 181 -12.16 5.54 9.52
CA ALA A 181 -11.09 5.31 10.48
C ALA A 181 -10.17 4.12 10.14
N PHE A 182 -10.67 3.14 9.37
CA PHE A 182 -9.94 1.92 9.05
C PHE A 182 -9.67 1.75 7.55
N LEU A 183 -10.72 1.78 6.72
CA LEU A 183 -10.63 1.46 5.30
C LEU A 183 -9.87 2.53 4.51
N GLY A 184 -10.12 3.81 4.81
CA GLY A 184 -9.47 4.93 4.13
C GLY A 184 -7.95 4.88 4.28
N PRO A 185 -7.41 4.91 5.51
CA PRO A 185 -5.97 4.84 5.76
C PRO A 185 -5.31 3.54 5.29
N ALA A 186 -5.99 2.38 5.42
CA ALA A 186 -5.45 1.09 4.96
C ALA A 186 -5.55 0.88 3.43
N SER A 187 -6.25 1.77 2.71
CA SER A 187 -6.54 1.63 1.28
C SER A 187 -5.30 1.49 0.38
N PRO A 188 -4.15 2.16 0.61
CA PRO A 188 -2.98 1.99 -0.26
C PRO A 188 -2.43 0.57 -0.21
N ASN A 189 -2.43 -0.06 0.97
CA ASN A 189 -1.90 -1.41 1.18
C ASN A 189 -2.86 -2.49 0.68
N LEU A 190 -4.17 -2.31 0.91
CA LEU A 190 -5.21 -3.13 0.31
C LEU A 190 -5.18 -3.08 -1.22
N ALA A 191 -4.94 -1.89 -1.80
CA ALA A 191 -4.86 -1.72 -3.24
C ALA A 191 -3.67 -2.48 -3.85
N HIS A 192 -2.50 -2.45 -3.21
CA HIS A 192 -1.34 -3.25 -3.62
C HIS A 192 -1.61 -4.76 -3.47
N LEU A 193 -2.27 -5.19 -2.39
CA LEU A 193 -2.67 -6.58 -2.20
C LEU A 193 -3.54 -7.08 -3.35
N VAL A 194 -4.62 -6.36 -3.66
CA VAL A 194 -5.54 -6.69 -4.76
C VAL A 194 -4.78 -6.73 -6.09
N PHE A 195 -3.94 -5.72 -6.35
CA PHE A 195 -3.18 -5.64 -7.60
C PHE A 195 -2.19 -6.79 -7.77
N PHE A 196 -1.43 -7.14 -6.73
CA PHE A 196 -0.45 -8.24 -6.82
C PHE A 196 -1.13 -9.61 -6.90
N LEU A 197 -2.26 -9.82 -6.21
CA LEU A 197 -3.07 -11.03 -6.39
C LEU A 197 -3.62 -11.17 -7.81
N PHE A 198 -4.09 -10.05 -8.39
CA PHE A 198 -4.52 -10.00 -9.78
C PHE A 198 -3.39 -10.38 -10.75
N LEU A 199 -2.20 -9.81 -10.57
CA LEU A 199 -1.04 -10.12 -11.40
C LEU A 199 -0.56 -11.56 -11.22
N ALA A 200 -0.61 -12.10 -9.99
CA ALA A 200 -0.27 -13.49 -9.70
C ALA A 200 -1.19 -14.47 -10.45
N ARG A 201 -2.50 -14.19 -10.49
CA ARG A 201 -3.48 -14.98 -11.25
C ARG A 201 -3.32 -14.84 -12.76
N SER A 202 -2.94 -13.65 -13.22
CA SER A 202 -2.75 -13.32 -14.64
C SER A 202 -1.42 -13.83 -15.20
N ALA A 203 -0.55 -14.42 -14.36
CA ALA A 203 0.66 -15.10 -14.77
C ALA A 203 0.34 -16.59 -15.05
N GLY A 204 -0.54 -16.85 -16.03
CA GLY A 204 -0.79 -18.21 -16.52
C GLY A 204 0.46 -18.82 -17.16
N PRO A 205 0.51 -20.16 -17.33
CA PRO A 205 1.65 -20.83 -17.97
C PRO A 205 1.89 -20.20 -19.34
N ALA A 206 3.15 -19.83 -19.62
CA ALA A 206 3.55 -19.30 -20.90
C ALA A 206 2.99 -20.23 -21.99
N LYS A 207 2.15 -19.70 -22.89
CA LYS A 207 1.75 -20.46 -24.08
C LYS A 207 3.06 -20.85 -24.76
N GLN A 208 3.40 -22.14 -24.72
CA GLN A 208 4.42 -22.70 -25.59
C GLN A 208 3.94 -22.44 -27.01
N THR A 209 4.46 -21.39 -27.64
CA THR A 209 4.35 -21.19 -29.07
C THR A 209 5.04 -22.39 -29.70
N ARG A 210 4.23 -23.32 -30.23
CA ARG A 210 4.68 -24.35 -31.17
C ARG A 210 5.09 -23.69 -32.47
#